data_AF-A0A1F5ARS7-F1
#
_entry.id   AF-A0A1F5ARS7-F1
#
_cell.length_a   1.000
_cell.length_b   1.000
_cell.length_c   1.000
_cell.angle_alpha   90.00
_cell.angle_beta   90.00
_cell.angle_gamma   90.00
#
_symmetry.space_group_name_H-M   'P 1'
#
loop_
_entity.id
_entity.type
_entity.pdbx_description
1 polymer ?
#
loop_
_entity_poly.entity_id
_entity_poly.type
_entity_poly.pdbx_seq_one_letter_code
_entity_poly.pdbx_strand_id
1 'polypeptide(L)'
;MSKTGGKLTTIEIDRGRYEEALANFQEAGLSEYIEARLADAHELVQELAGPFDFVFIDADKDWYTDYAKALIAKLEAGGCIAAHNVYERRGGWGGYGGTGDFFEYMKGLTQFETRILTESRGGLSVSYKKKTL
;
A
#
# COMPACT_ATOMS: atom_id res chain seq x y z
N MET A 1 3.40 13.38 -13.53
CA MET A 1 3.28 12.10 -14.26
C MET A 1 3.71 12.19 -15.73
N SER A 2 3.26 13.19 -16.51
CA SER A 2 3.68 13.36 -17.92
C SER A 2 5.20 13.40 -18.17
N LYS A 3 5.98 13.92 -17.22
CA LYS A 3 7.45 13.99 -17.32
C LYS A 3 8.18 12.69 -16.97
N THR A 4 7.55 11.78 -16.24
CA THR A 4 8.18 10.55 -15.72
C THR A 4 7.59 9.27 -16.30
N GLY A 5 6.41 9.33 -16.92
CA GLY A 5 5.68 8.17 -17.43
C GLY A 5 5.01 7.32 -16.33
N GLY A 6 5.01 7.78 -15.08
CA GLY A 6 4.48 7.02 -13.95
C GLY A 6 2.99 6.69 -14.09
N LYS A 7 2.62 5.52 -13.57
CA LYS A 7 1.25 4.99 -13.56
C LYS A 7 0.87 4.58 -12.13
N LEU A 8 -0.42 4.67 -11.83
CA LEU A 8 -1.00 4.21 -10.58
C LEU A 8 -2.08 3.18 -10.89
N THR A 9 -2.00 2.00 -10.27
CA THR A 9 -3.15 1.09 -10.17
C THR A 9 -3.73 1.22 -8.78
N THR A 10 -5.05 1.44 -8.67
CA THR A 10 -5.76 1.53 -7.40
C THR A 10 -7.00 0.64 -7.41
N ILE A 11 -7.32 0.03 -6.27
CA ILE A 11 -8.39 -0.95 -6.13
C ILE A 11 -9.36 -0.43 -5.08
N GLU A 12 -10.64 -0.39 -5.43
CA GLU A 12 -11.72 -0.01 -4.53
C GLU A 12 -12.87 -1.01 -4.71
N ILE A 13 -13.46 -1.47 -3.61
CA ILE A 13 -14.55 -2.45 -3.62
C ILE A 13 -15.92 -1.75 -3.64
N ASP A 14 -16.00 -0.55 -3.05
CA ASP A 14 -17.23 0.24 -3.01
C ASP A 14 -17.43 1.00 -4.32
N ARG A 15 -18.54 0.70 -5.00
CA ARG A 15 -18.86 1.33 -6.29
C ARG A 15 -19.00 2.85 -6.19
N GLY A 16 -19.58 3.37 -5.11
CA GLY A 16 -19.80 4.80 -4.94
C GLY A 16 -18.47 5.56 -4.83
N ARG A 17 -17.57 5.07 -3.98
CA ARG A 17 -16.21 5.63 -3.84
C ARG A 17 -15.39 5.49 -5.11
N TYR A 18 -15.54 4.37 -5.82
CA TYR A 18 -14.89 4.17 -7.11
C TYR A 18 -15.33 5.21 -8.14
N GLU A 19 -16.64 5.44 -8.28
CA GLU A 19 -17.20 6.44 -9.20
C GLU A 19 -16.77 7.87 -8.81
N GLU A 20 -16.78 8.19 -7.51
CA GLU A 20 -16.30 9.47 -7.00
C GLU A 20 -14.80 9.66 -7.29
N ALA A 21 -13.98 8.63 -7.08
CA ALA A 21 -12.56 8.67 -7.39
C ALA A 21 -12.31 8.90 -8.89
N LEU A 22 -13.05 8.25 -9.78
CA LEU A 22 -12.96 8.48 -11.22
C LEU A 22 -13.26 9.93 -11.60
N ALA A 23 -14.31 10.53 -11.03
CA ALA A 23 -14.65 11.93 -11.26
C ALA A 23 -13.53 12.86 -10.77
N ASN A 24 -12.99 12.61 -9.57
CA ASN A 24 -11.87 13.36 -9.00
C ASN A 24 -10.60 13.25 -9.87
N PHE A 25 -10.30 12.06 -10.40
CA PHE A 25 -9.16 11.86 -11.29
C PHE A 25 -9.32 12.61 -12.62
N GLN A 26 -10.55 12.66 -13.14
CA GLN A 26 -10.87 13.41 -14.35
C GLN A 26 -10.71 14.91 -14.12
N GLU A 27 -11.27 15.44 -13.03
CA GLU A 27 -11.16 16.85 -12.66
C GLU A 27 -9.69 17.26 -12.46
N ALA A 28 -8.88 16.39 -11.85
CA ALA A 28 -7.45 16.62 -11.65
C ALA A 28 -6.61 16.45 -12.93
N GLY A 29 -7.20 16.01 -14.06
CA GLY A 29 -6.48 15.75 -15.30
C GLY A 29 -5.51 14.55 -15.22
N LEU A 30 -5.82 13.57 -14.36
CA LEU A 30 -4.95 12.43 -14.07
C LEU A 30 -5.44 11.09 -14.63
N SER A 31 -6.63 11.04 -15.25
CA SER A 31 -7.25 9.78 -15.72
C SER A 31 -6.34 8.93 -16.60
N GLU A 32 -5.49 9.53 -17.43
CA GLU A 32 -4.56 8.79 -18.30
C GLU A 32 -3.43 8.09 -17.54
N TYR A 33 -3.20 8.44 -16.28
CA TYR A 33 -2.13 7.88 -15.45
C TYR A 33 -2.65 6.90 -14.40
N ILE A 34 -3.97 6.84 -14.18
CA ILE A 34 -4.58 6.08 -13.10
C ILE A 34 -5.47 4.99 -13.69
N GLU A 35 -5.13 3.75 -13.36
CA GLU A 35 -5.93 2.57 -13.60
C GLU A 35 -6.70 2.23 -12.32
N ALA A 36 -7.95 2.70 -12.23
CA ALA A 36 -8.83 2.34 -11.13
C ALA A 36 -9.57 1.03 -11.42
N ARG A 37 -9.56 0.10 -10.47
CA ARG A 37 -10.23 -1.21 -10.55
C ARG A 37 -11.32 -1.29 -9.49
N LEU A 38 -12.57 -1.46 -9.92
CA LEU A 38 -13.68 -1.79 -9.02
C LEU A 38 -13.66 -3.30 -8.76
N ALA A 39 -13.08 -3.73 -7.63
CA ALA A 39 -12.84 -5.14 -7.33
C ALA A 39 -12.58 -5.37 -5.83
N ASP A 40 -12.64 -6.64 -5.42
CA ASP A 40 -12.11 -7.06 -4.12
C ASP A 40 -10.57 -7.13 -4.18
N ALA A 41 -9.91 -6.36 -3.32
CA ALA A 41 -8.46 -6.34 -3.22
C ALA A 41 -7.88 -7.66 -2.70
N HIS A 42 -8.63 -8.44 -1.90
CA HIS A 42 -8.20 -9.74 -1.38
C HIS A 42 -7.89 -10.72 -2.52
N GLU A 43 -8.68 -10.66 -3.58
CA GLU A 43 -8.53 -11.48 -4.79
C GLU A 43 -7.52 -10.85 -5.76
N LEU A 44 -7.77 -9.59 -6.16
CA LEU A 44 -7.06 -8.96 -7.26
C LEU A 44 -5.56 -8.76 -6.98
N VAL A 45 -5.17 -8.57 -5.71
CA VAL A 45 -3.76 -8.38 -5.32
C VAL A 45 -2.88 -9.58 -5.71
N GLN A 46 -3.45 -10.79 -5.77
CA GLN A 46 -2.73 -12.00 -6.16
C GLN A 46 -2.42 -12.01 -7.65
N GLU A 47 -3.29 -11.43 -8.47
CA GLU A 47 -3.19 -11.41 -9.93
C GLU A 47 -2.29 -10.30 -10.48
N LEU A 48 -2.04 -9.26 -9.67
CA LEU A 48 -1.15 -8.16 -10.06
C LEU A 48 0.23 -8.69 -10.48
N ALA A 49 0.68 -8.36 -11.68
CA ALA A 49 1.97 -8.84 -12.20
C ALA A 49 3.18 -8.14 -11.55
N GLY A 50 3.04 -6.84 -11.25
CA GLY A 50 4.20 -6.00 -10.97
C GLY A 50 5.13 -5.87 -12.19
N PRO A 51 6.38 -5.41 -11.99
CA PRO A 51 6.91 -4.99 -10.71
C PRO A 51 6.38 -3.60 -10.28
N PHE A 52 6.46 -3.32 -8.98
CA PHE A 52 6.05 -2.04 -8.39
C PHE A 52 7.24 -1.34 -7.74
N ASP A 53 7.37 -0.04 -7.98
CA ASP A 53 8.37 0.80 -7.30
C ASP A 53 7.86 1.25 -5.92
N PHE A 54 6.53 1.38 -5.79
CA PHE A 54 5.86 1.87 -4.60
C PHE A 54 4.49 1.21 -4.44
N VAL A 55 4.17 0.84 -3.20
CA VAL A 55 2.88 0.28 -2.78
C VAL A 55 2.39 1.07 -1.58
N PHE A 56 1.12 1.47 -1.61
CA PHE A 56 0.46 2.11 -0.48
C PHE A 56 -0.74 1.28 -0.01
N ILE A 57 -0.75 0.89 1.27
CA ILE A 57 -1.80 0.08 1.88
C ILE A 57 -2.61 0.99 2.82
N ASP A 58 -3.82 1.34 2.40
CA ASP A 58 -4.84 1.95 3.25
C ASP A 58 -6.23 1.34 3.02
N ALA A 59 -6.36 0.05 3.33
CA ALA A 59 -7.60 -0.72 3.20
C ALA A 59 -8.08 -1.25 4.58
N ASP A 60 -8.66 -2.44 4.61
CA ASP A 60 -9.06 -3.16 5.82
C ASP A 60 -7.84 -3.64 6.63
N LYS A 61 -7.78 -3.23 7.90
CA LYS A 61 -6.55 -3.34 8.72
C LYS A 61 -6.13 -4.78 9.02
N ASP A 62 -7.07 -5.73 9.04
CA ASP A 62 -6.80 -7.13 9.36
C ASP A 62 -6.03 -7.86 8.22
N TRP A 63 -6.13 -7.36 6.99
CA TRP A 63 -5.45 -7.94 5.83
C TRP A 63 -4.09 -7.34 5.50
N TYR A 64 -3.60 -6.38 6.27
CA TYR A 64 -2.37 -5.65 5.93
C TYR A 64 -1.18 -6.59 5.72
N THR A 65 -1.06 -7.59 6.60
CA THR A 65 -0.01 -8.61 6.51
C THR A 65 -0.13 -9.42 5.23
N ASP A 66 -1.35 -9.76 4.81
CA ASP A 66 -1.57 -10.60 3.62
C ASP A 66 -1.40 -9.81 2.33
N TYR A 67 -1.81 -8.54 2.29
CA TYR A 67 -1.42 -7.62 1.22
C TYR A 67 0.10 -7.52 1.09
N ALA A 68 0.82 -7.38 2.21
CA ALA A 68 2.28 -7.34 2.19
C ALA A 68 2.86 -8.62 1.60
N LYS A 69 2.46 -9.80 2.10
CA LYS A 69 2.92 -11.10 1.58
C LYS A 69 2.70 -11.23 0.07
N ALA A 70 1.55 -10.79 -0.44
CA ALA A 70 1.22 -10.85 -1.86
C ALA A 70 2.09 -9.94 -2.73
N LEU A 71 2.56 -8.81 -2.18
CA LEU A 71 3.22 -7.75 -2.94
C LEU A 71 4.75 -7.69 -2.77
N ILE A 72 5.33 -8.22 -1.70
CA ILE A 72 6.78 -8.10 -1.43
C ILE A 72 7.68 -8.70 -2.51
N ALA A 73 7.22 -9.78 -3.17
CA ALA A 73 7.92 -10.39 -4.30
C ALA A 73 7.79 -9.57 -5.58
N LYS A 74 6.71 -8.80 -5.70
CA LYS A 74 6.35 -7.94 -6.83
C LYS A 74 6.93 -6.53 -6.71
N LEU A 75 7.56 -6.19 -5.58
CA LEU A 75 8.20 -4.90 -5.35
C LEU A 75 9.65 -4.90 -5.87
N GLU A 76 10.05 -3.86 -6.59
CA GLU A 76 11.42 -3.68 -7.06
C GLU A 76 12.44 -3.55 -5.92
N ALA A 77 13.68 -3.90 -6.22
CA ALA A 77 14.80 -3.61 -5.33
C ALA A 77 14.99 -2.08 -5.18
N GLY A 78 14.96 -1.57 -3.95
CA GLY A 78 14.90 -0.13 -3.69
C GLY A 78 13.48 0.45 -3.64
N GLY A 79 12.45 -0.35 -3.95
CA GLY A 79 11.05 0.04 -3.84
C GLY A 79 10.57 0.13 -2.39
N CYS A 80 9.36 0.65 -2.20
CA CYS A 80 8.81 0.95 -0.89
C CYS A 80 7.37 0.45 -0.71
N ILE A 81 7.08 -0.19 0.41
CA ILE A 81 5.71 -0.42 0.90
C ILE A 81 5.46 0.57 2.04
N ALA A 82 4.41 1.37 1.92
CA ALA A 82 3.93 2.26 2.98
C ALA A 82 2.53 1.86 3.41
N ALA A 83 2.27 1.80 4.72
CA ALA A 83 0.98 1.38 5.28
C ALA A 83 0.49 2.37 6.34
N HIS A 84 -0.75 2.82 6.18
CA HIS A 84 -1.33 3.91 6.96
C HIS A 84 -2.00 3.42 8.26
N ASN A 85 -1.98 4.25 9.29
CA ASN A 85 -2.50 3.98 10.64
C ASN A 85 -1.77 2.85 11.38
N VAL A 86 -0.46 2.74 11.19
CA VAL A 86 0.39 1.72 11.82
C VAL A 86 1.19 2.31 12.98
N TYR A 87 1.20 1.61 14.12
CA TYR A 87 1.84 2.03 15.37
C TYR A 87 2.69 0.91 15.97
N GLU A 88 3.69 1.27 16.77
CA GLU A 88 4.61 0.30 17.41
C GLU A 88 3.95 -0.56 18.49
N ARG A 89 2.80 -0.14 19.04
CA ARG A 89 2.11 -0.89 20.10
C ARG A 89 1.15 -1.92 19.49
N ARG A 90 1.20 -3.16 20.00
CA ARG A 90 0.12 -4.15 19.80
C ARG A 90 -1.21 -3.52 20.21
N GLY A 91 -2.11 -3.35 19.23
CA GLY A 91 -3.43 -2.74 19.41
C GLY A 91 -3.74 -1.58 18.46
N GLY A 92 -2.75 -1.00 17.76
CA GLY A 92 -2.98 0.08 16.79
C GLY A 92 -3.71 1.30 17.38
N TRP A 93 -4.19 2.21 16.54
CA TRP A 93 -5.17 3.22 16.96
C TRP A 93 -6.58 2.64 16.82
N GLY A 94 -7.28 2.50 17.95
CA GLY A 94 -8.65 1.96 17.98
C GLY A 94 -8.79 0.46 18.25
N GLY A 95 -7.71 -0.27 18.56
CA GLY A 95 -7.77 -1.69 18.93
C GLY A 95 -7.55 -2.69 17.79
N TYR A 96 -7.23 -2.22 16.58
CA TYR A 96 -7.02 -3.07 15.41
C TYR A 96 -5.66 -3.79 15.45
N GLY A 97 -5.68 -5.08 15.79
CA GLY A 97 -4.49 -5.93 15.88
C GLY A 97 -3.72 -6.07 14.56
N GLY A 98 -4.43 -6.09 13.41
CA GLY A 98 -3.83 -6.35 12.10
C GLY A 98 -2.71 -5.38 11.68
N THR A 99 -2.76 -4.12 12.13
CA THR A 99 -1.68 -3.14 11.86
C THR A 99 -0.40 -3.44 12.63
N GLY A 100 -0.51 -3.96 13.85
CA GLY A 100 0.62 -4.37 14.67
C GLY A 100 1.27 -5.64 14.12
N ASP A 101 0.46 -6.63 13.71
CA ASP A 101 0.96 -7.86 13.09
C ASP A 101 1.68 -7.60 11.77
N PHE A 102 1.14 -6.68 10.95
CA PHE A 102 1.80 -6.21 9.74
C PHE A 102 3.18 -5.60 10.05
N PHE A 103 3.26 -4.71 11.05
CA PHE A 103 4.51 -4.05 11.38
C PHE A 103 5.57 -5.04 11.86
N GLU A 104 5.21 -5.96 12.75
CA GLU A 104 6.11 -7.01 13.23
C GLU A 104 6.55 -7.95 12.10
N TYR A 105 5.63 -8.31 11.19
CA TYR A 105 5.95 -9.08 9.99
C TYR A 105 7.00 -8.35 9.13
N MET A 106 6.73 -7.10 8.75
CA MET A 106 7.65 -6.32 7.89
C MET A 106 8.99 -6.02 8.57
N LYS A 107 9.01 -5.84 9.89
CA LYS A 107 10.23 -5.64 10.68
C LYS A 107 11.07 -6.91 10.80
N GLY A 108 10.45 -8.09 10.75
CA GLY A 108 11.13 -9.38 10.76
C GLY A 108 11.82 -9.75 9.44
N LEU A 109 11.48 -9.09 8.32
CA LEU A 109 12.06 -9.37 7.01
C LEU A 109 13.41 -8.66 6.82
N THR A 110 14.50 -9.42 6.79
CA THR A 110 15.88 -8.88 6.69
C THR A 110 16.16 -8.14 5.38
N GLN A 111 15.41 -8.43 4.31
CA GLN A 111 15.48 -7.73 3.02
C GLN A 111 14.83 -6.35 3.03
N PHE A 112 14.14 -5.97 4.11
CA PHE A 112 13.52 -4.65 4.27
C PHE A 112 14.18 -3.84 5.38
N GLU A 113 14.16 -2.52 5.23
CA GLU A 113 14.37 -1.56 6.32
C GLU A 113 13.01 -0.94 6.65
N THR A 114 12.49 -1.23 7.85
CA THR A 114 11.13 -0.88 8.26
C THR A 114 11.15 0.07 9.46
N ARG A 115 10.42 1.18 9.35
CA ARG A 115 10.25 2.18 10.43
C ARG A 115 8.84 2.75 10.44
N ILE A 116 8.44 3.37 11.56
CA ILE A 116 7.21 4.15 11.64
C ILE A 116 7.58 5.63 11.63
N LEU A 117 6.98 6.38 10.72
CA LEU A 117 7.02 7.84 10.70
C LEU A 117 5.90 8.36 11.62
N THR A 118 6.30 8.85 12.80
CA THR A 118 5.40 9.33 13.86
C THR A 118 5.02 10.80 13.71
N GLU A 119 5.52 11.49 12.68
CA GLU A 119 5.18 12.88 12.38
C GLU A 119 3.73 13.03 11.88
N SER A 120 3.12 11.93 11.41
CA SER A 120 1.69 11.88 11.09
C SER A 120 0.86 11.48 12.31
N ARG A 121 -0.32 12.10 12.50
CA ARG A 121 -1.25 11.74 13.60
C ARG A 121 -1.66 10.26 13.57
N GLY A 122 -1.70 9.66 12.37
CA GLY A 122 -2.03 8.26 12.14
C GLY A 122 -0.85 7.28 12.30
N GLY A 123 0.40 7.75 12.25
CA GLY A 123 1.53 6.85 12.05
C GLY A 123 1.54 6.25 10.63
N LEU A 124 2.71 6.25 10.00
CA LEU A 124 2.92 5.65 8.69
C LEU A 124 4.07 4.65 8.80
N SER A 125 3.78 3.36 8.64
CA SER A 125 4.86 2.38 8.48
C SER A 125 5.43 2.52 7.07
N VAL A 126 6.76 2.55 6.97
CA VAL A 126 7.49 2.64 5.71
C VAL A 126 8.56 1.54 5.70
N SER A 127 8.50 0.69 4.69
CA SER A 127 9.39 -0.46 4.48
C SER A 127 10.08 -0.35 3.13
N TYR A 128 11.38 -0.06 3.14
CA TYR A 128 12.20 0.00 1.92
C TYR A 128 12.84 -1.36 1.65
N LYS A 129 12.66 -1.91 0.44
CA LYS A 129 13.34 -3.13 0.01
C LYS A 129 14.79 -2.80 -0.30
N LYS A 130 15.74 -3.49 0.34
CA LYS A 130 17.16 -3.26 0.14
C LYS A 130 17.53 -3.57 -1.32
N LYS A 131 18.42 -2.76 -1.88
CA LYS A 131 19.08 -3.10 -3.14
C LYS A 131 20.04 -4.25 -2.85
N THR A 132 19.92 -5.36 -3.57
CA THR A 132 20.97 -6.39 -3.53
C THR A 132 22.23 -5.77 -4.12
N LEU A 133 23.32 -5.78 -3.35
CA LEU A 133 24.64 -5.31 -3.80
C LEU A 133 25.21 -6.22 -4.88
#